data_AF-A0A9E2RG35-F1
#
_entry.id   AF-A0A9E2RG35-F1
#
_cell.length_a   1.000
_cell.length_b   1.000
_cell.length_c   1.000
_cell.angle_alpha   90.00
_cell.angle_beta   90.00
_cell.angle_gamma   90.00
#
_symmetry.space_group_name_H-M   'P 1'
#
loop_
_entity.id
_entity.type
_entity.pdbx_description
1 polymer ?
#
loop_
_entity_poly.entity_id
_entity_poly.type
_entity_poly.pdbx_seq_one_letter_code
_entity_poly.pdbx_strand_id
1 'polypeptide(L)'
;RPAMLRFLSAPPLWALSGILALKLAGLSLPSWLHHLLTPIHLTTTPLASLVLGLSISFAALGRNAPLALLGVVVRMGGGLLLGLAAVILLELTGMERAIVILVSAMPSAVNAVVFATEAHLDEDLVASIVALSLCIGIAVLPWLPRLSLFLLG
;
A
#
# COMPACT_ATOMS: atom_id res chain seq x y z
N ARG A 1 18.81 18.46 2.21
CA ARG A 1 19.40 17.26 1.54
C ARG A 1 18.41 16.78 0.50
N PRO A 2 18.78 16.55 -0.77
CA PRO A 2 17.81 16.29 -1.83
C PRO A 2 17.02 15.03 -1.48
N ALA A 3 15.69 15.12 -1.47
CA ALA A 3 14.78 14.04 -1.07
C ALA A 3 15.09 12.71 -1.80
N MET A 4 15.61 12.80 -3.03
CA MET A 4 16.05 11.69 -3.86
C MET A 4 17.15 10.84 -3.23
N LEU A 5 18.12 11.44 -2.53
CA LEU A 5 19.17 10.69 -1.82
C LEU A 5 18.64 9.98 -0.58
N ARG A 6 17.64 10.55 0.11
CA ARG A 6 16.98 9.89 1.25
C ARG A 6 16.18 8.67 0.79
N PHE A 7 15.48 8.81 -0.33
CA PHE A 7 14.76 7.70 -0.95
C PHE A 7 15.72 6.57 -1.35
N LEU A 8 16.80 6.86 -2.10
CA LEU A 8 17.80 5.87 -2.48
C LEU A 8 18.54 5.22 -1.30
N SER A 9 18.58 5.89 -0.15
CA SER A 9 19.19 5.36 1.08
C SER A 9 18.18 4.62 1.97
N ALA A 10 16.92 4.48 1.54
CA ALA A 10 15.88 3.87 2.35
C ALA A 10 16.15 2.36 2.54
N PRO A 11 16.18 1.84 3.78
CA PRO A 11 16.44 0.42 4.04
C PRO A 11 15.55 -0.56 3.26
N PRO A 12 14.23 -0.31 3.05
CA PRO A 12 13.38 -1.20 2.27
C PRO A 12 13.82 -1.34 0.81
N LEU A 13 14.35 -0.28 0.19
CA LEU A 13 14.85 -0.34 -1.19
C LEU A 13 16.12 -1.20 -1.27
N TRP A 14 17.05 -1.04 -0.33
CA TRP A 14 18.26 -1.87 -0.28
C TRP A 14 17.92 -3.34 -0.02
N ALA A 15 16.96 -3.61 0.85
CA ALA A 15 16.47 -4.97 1.08
C ALA A 15 15.86 -5.58 -0.20
N LEU A 16 15.05 -4.81 -0.93
CA LEU A 16 14.45 -5.22 -2.20
C LEU A 16 15.52 -5.48 -3.27
N SER A 17 16.50 -4.58 -3.42
CA SER A 17 17.60 -4.75 -4.37
C SER A 17 18.44 -5.99 -4.03
N GLY A 18 18.74 -6.21 -2.75
CA GLY A 18 19.49 -7.37 -2.29
C GLY A 18 18.76 -8.69 -2.57
N ILE A 19 17.47 -8.80 -2.21
CA ILE A 19 16.71 -10.03 -2.45
C ILE A 19 16.52 -10.31 -3.94
N LEU A 20 16.32 -9.26 -4.74
CA LEU A 20 16.18 -9.39 -6.19
C LEU A 20 17.50 -9.87 -6.81
N ALA A 21 18.64 -9.32 -6.40
CA ALA A 21 19.95 -9.77 -6.86
C ALA A 21 20.23 -11.24 -6.50
N LEU A 22 19.89 -11.66 -5.27
CA LEU A 22 20.01 -13.05 -4.85
C LEU A 22 19.14 -13.98 -5.71
N LYS A 23 17.88 -13.60 -5.96
CA LYS A 23 16.97 -14.37 -6.83
C LYS A 23 17.49 -14.46 -8.26
N LEU A 24 18.02 -13.37 -8.82
CA LEU A 24 18.61 -13.35 -10.16
C LEU A 24 19.88 -14.22 -10.25
N ALA A 25 20.65 -14.31 -9.17
CA ALA A 25 21.79 -15.21 -9.05
C ALA A 25 21.41 -16.69 -8.84
N GLY A 26 20.11 -17.02 -8.78
CA GLY A 26 19.63 -18.37 -8.49
C GLY A 26 19.84 -18.82 -7.04
N LEU A 27 20.24 -17.90 -6.15
CA LEU A 27 20.47 -18.17 -4.75
C LEU A 27 19.15 -18.05 -3.99
N SER A 28 18.82 -19.07 -3.21
CA SER A 28 17.72 -19.00 -2.26
C SER A 28 18.18 -18.35 -0.96
N LEU A 29 17.23 -17.71 -0.27
CA LEU A 29 17.50 -17.21 1.07
C LEU A 29 17.77 -18.43 1.98
N PRO A 30 18.90 -18.48 2.71
CA PRO A 30 19.19 -19.61 3.58
C PRO A 30 18.09 -19.77 4.65
N SER A 31 17.72 -21.01 4.95
CA SER A 31 16.55 -21.35 5.78
C SER A 31 16.60 -20.72 7.18
N TRP A 32 17.78 -20.65 7.80
CA TRP A 32 17.97 -20.02 9.11
C TRP A 32 17.54 -18.54 9.09
N LEU A 33 17.88 -17.79 8.03
CA LEU A 33 17.53 -16.39 7.91
C LEU A 33 16.02 -16.23 7.69
N HIS A 34 15.42 -17.11 6.89
CA HIS A 34 13.97 -17.12 6.71
C HIS A 34 13.25 -17.35 8.05
N HIS A 35 13.72 -18.29 8.87
CA HIS A 35 13.12 -18.59 10.17
C HIS A 35 13.21 -17.43 11.16
N LEU A 36 14.27 -16.61 11.08
CA LEU A 36 14.42 -15.40 11.90
C LEU A 36 13.56 -14.24 11.39
N LEU A 37 13.42 -14.09 10.07
CA LEU A 37 12.67 -12.99 9.47
C LEU A 37 11.15 -13.21 9.50
N THR A 38 10.67 -14.46 9.45
CA THR A 38 9.23 -14.75 9.43
C THR A 38 8.48 -14.15 10.64
N PRO A 39 8.91 -14.35 11.90
CA PRO A 39 8.25 -13.74 13.05
C PRO A 39 8.25 -12.21 12.98
N ILE A 40 9.38 -11.61 12.57
CA ILE A 40 9.53 -10.15 12.45
C ILE A 40 8.51 -9.63 11.43
N HIS A 41 8.48 -10.21 10.23
CA HIS A 41 7.50 -9.85 9.19
C HIS A 41 6.06 -9.96 9.71
N LEU A 42 5.69 -11.07 10.34
CA LEU A 42 4.35 -11.29 10.86
C LEU A 42 3.94 -10.28 11.94
N THR A 43 4.89 -9.73 12.71
CA THR A 43 4.61 -8.68 13.71
C THR A 43 4.55 -7.27 13.11
N THR A 44 5.17 -7.02 11.95
CA THR A 44 5.13 -5.67 11.33
C THR A 44 3.72 -5.24 10.94
N THR A 45 2.93 -6.14 10.34
CA THR A 45 1.54 -5.85 9.93
C THR A 45 0.64 -5.43 11.10
N PRO A 46 0.55 -6.19 12.22
CA PRO A 46 -0.26 -5.77 13.37
C PRO A 46 0.29 -4.52 14.07
N LEU A 47 1.61 -4.31 14.08
CA LEU A 47 2.17 -3.06 14.61
C LEU A 47 1.80 -1.85 13.74
N ALA A 48 1.83 -1.99 12.41
CA ALA A 48 1.38 -0.94 11.51
C ALA A 48 -0.11 -0.64 11.70
N SER A 49 -0.97 -1.66 11.83
CA SER A 49 -2.39 -1.43 12.10
C SER A 49 -2.63 -0.82 13.49
N LEU A 50 -1.82 -1.16 14.49
CA LEU A 50 -1.86 -0.54 15.81
C LEU A 50 -1.48 0.95 15.75
N VAL A 51 -0.37 1.29 15.07
CA VAL A 51 0.06 2.68 14.87
C VAL A 51 -1.04 3.47 14.16
N LEU A 52 -1.64 2.91 13.10
CA LEU A 52 -2.79 3.54 12.46
C LEU A 52 -3.93 3.78 13.45
N GLY A 53 -4.28 2.78 14.26
CA GLY A 53 -5.31 2.90 15.30
C GLY A 53 -5.03 4.02 16.29
N LEU A 54 -3.78 4.16 16.73
CA LEU A 54 -3.33 5.22 17.65
C LEU A 54 -3.30 6.60 16.99
N SER A 55 -3.02 6.68 15.69
CA SER A 55 -3.02 7.92 14.92
C SER A 55 -4.43 8.40 14.53
N ILE A 56 -5.48 7.62 14.74
CA ILE A 56 -6.86 8.01 14.43
C ILE A 56 -7.42 8.89 15.55
N SER A 57 -7.68 10.16 15.22
CA SER A 57 -8.51 11.04 16.03
C SER A 57 -9.95 11.03 15.52
N PHE A 58 -10.89 10.45 16.29
CA PHE A 58 -12.31 10.43 15.93
C PHE A 58 -12.92 11.83 15.79
N ALA A 59 -12.40 12.81 16.55
CA ALA A 59 -12.81 14.21 16.42
C ALA A 59 -12.33 14.83 15.09
N ALA A 60 -11.10 14.51 14.65
CA ALA A 60 -10.59 14.96 13.35
C ALA A 60 -11.30 14.26 12.18
N LEU A 61 -11.65 12.99 12.34
CA LEU A 61 -12.36 12.19 11.33
C LEU A 61 -13.70 12.81 10.96
N GLY A 62 -14.46 13.31 11.94
CA GLY A 62 -15.74 13.99 11.71
C GLY A 62 -15.57 15.37 11.06
N ARG A 63 -14.57 16.16 11.48
CA ARG A 63 -14.35 17.52 10.97
C ARG A 63 -13.82 17.54 9.54
N ASN A 64 -12.98 16.56 9.19
CA ASN A 64 -12.30 16.47 7.89
C ASN A 64 -12.93 15.43 6.95
N ALA A 65 -14.09 14.85 7.31
CA ALA A 65 -14.77 13.82 6.53
C ALA A 65 -14.87 14.08 5.01
N PRO A 66 -15.28 15.27 4.51
CA PRO A 66 -15.37 15.51 3.07
C PRO A 66 -14.01 15.53 2.37
N LEU A 67 -13.00 16.12 3.01
CA LEU A 67 -11.63 16.14 2.49
C LEU A 67 -10.98 14.75 2.53
N ALA A 68 -11.25 14.00 3.59
CA ALA A 68 -10.77 12.63 3.71
C ALA A 68 -11.41 11.73 2.64
N LEU A 69 -12.72 11.85 2.41
CA LEU A 69 -13.42 11.13 1.33
C LEU A 69 -12.85 11.49 -0.04
N LEU A 70 -12.61 12.78 -0.30
CA LEU A 70 -11.95 13.23 -1.53
C LEU A 70 -10.57 12.58 -1.68
N GLY A 71 -9.77 12.56 -0.62
CA GLY A 71 -8.47 11.90 -0.60
C GLY A 71 -8.55 10.40 -0.92
N VAL A 72 -9.56 9.69 -0.39
CA VAL A 72 -9.79 8.28 -0.71
C VAL A 72 -10.16 8.10 -2.18
N VAL A 73 -11.09 8.91 -2.71
CA VAL A 73 -11.50 8.84 -4.12
C VAL A 73 -10.32 9.12 -5.04
N VAL A 74 -9.51 10.13 -4.75
CA VAL A 74 -8.31 10.45 -5.53
C VAL A 74 -7.30 9.31 -5.47
N ARG A 75 -7.04 8.74 -4.28
CA ARG A 75 -6.04 7.68 -4.12
C ARG A 75 -6.48 6.35 -4.75
N MET A 76 -7.70 5.88 -4.46
CA MET A 76 -8.19 4.59 -4.93
C MET A 76 -8.70 4.69 -6.37
N GLY A 77 -9.51 5.71 -6.68
CA GLY A 77 -10.02 5.95 -8.02
C GLY A 77 -8.92 6.37 -8.98
N GLY A 78 -8.06 7.31 -8.59
CA GLY A 78 -6.90 7.70 -9.39
C GLY A 78 -5.91 6.54 -9.58
N GLY A 79 -5.65 5.76 -8.53
CA GLY A 79 -4.84 4.54 -8.62
C GLY A 79 -5.41 3.56 -9.64
N LEU A 80 -6.71 3.23 -9.55
CA LEU A 80 -7.40 2.35 -10.49
C LEU A 80 -7.32 2.86 -11.94
N LEU A 81 -7.56 4.16 -12.18
CA LEU A 81 -7.47 4.75 -13.51
C LEU A 81 -6.06 4.63 -14.10
N LEU A 82 -5.03 4.86 -13.29
CA LEU A 82 -3.64 4.68 -13.70
C LEU A 82 -3.32 3.21 -13.99
N GLY A 83 -3.84 2.26 -13.20
CA GLY A 83 -3.70 0.84 -13.45
C GLY A 83 -4.37 0.38 -14.74
N LEU A 84 -5.59 0.86 -15.02
CA LEU A 84 -6.29 0.60 -16.27
C LEU A 84 -5.52 1.17 -17.47
N ALA A 85 -5.03 2.41 -17.36
CA ALA A 85 -4.19 3.00 -18.40
C ALA A 85 -2.93 2.16 -18.63
N ALA A 86 -2.26 1.69 -17.58
CA ALA A 86 -1.08 0.83 -17.69
C ALA A 86 -1.38 -0.51 -18.39
N VAL A 87 -2.50 -1.16 -18.06
CA VAL A 87 -2.94 -2.40 -18.72
C VAL A 87 -3.16 -2.19 -20.22
N ILE A 88 -3.81 -1.09 -20.61
CA ILE A 88 -4.09 -0.78 -22.02
C ILE A 88 -2.79 -0.46 -22.76
N LEU A 89 -1.93 0.38 -22.17
CA LEU A 89 -0.68 0.82 -22.80
C LEU A 89 0.34 -0.31 -22.96
N LEU A 90 0.34 -1.28 -22.04
CA LEU A 90 1.26 -2.42 -22.05
C LEU A 90 0.63 -3.71 -22.61
N GLU A 91 -0.61 -3.63 -23.12
CA GLU A 91 -1.38 -4.74 -23.68
C GLU A 91 -1.43 -5.99 -22.76
N LEU A 92 -1.54 -5.76 -21.45
CA LEU A 92 -1.53 -6.84 -20.46
C LEU A 92 -2.81 -7.67 -20.55
N THR A 93 -2.66 -8.99 -20.53
CA THR A 93 -3.78 -9.93 -20.63
C THR A 93 -3.78 -10.96 -19.49
N GLY A 94 -4.93 -11.60 -19.29
CA GLY A 94 -5.09 -12.66 -18.30
C GLY A 94 -4.73 -12.23 -16.87
N MET A 95 -3.80 -12.96 -16.26
CA MET A 95 -3.45 -12.80 -14.84
C MET A 95 -2.75 -11.47 -14.54
N GLU A 96 -1.87 -11.01 -15.42
CA GLU A 96 -1.11 -9.78 -15.22
C GLU A 96 -2.04 -8.56 -15.16
N ARG A 97 -3.02 -8.51 -16.07
CA ARG A 97 -4.10 -7.51 -16.08
C ARG A 97 -4.82 -7.47 -14.74
N ALA A 98 -5.25 -8.63 -14.24
CA ALA A 98 -5.99 -8.72 -12.99
C ALA A 98 -5.14 -8.21 -11.81
N ILE A 99 -3.86 -8.61 -11.74
CA ILE A 99 -2.96 -8.16 -10.68
C ILE A 99 -2.76 -6.65 -10.71
N VAL A 100 -2.46 -6.06 -11.88
CA VAL A 100 -2.21 -4.62 -11.99
C VAL A 100 -3.44 -3.81 -11.58
N ILE A 101 -4.62 -4.19 -12.08
CA ILE A 101 -5.88 -3.50 -11.74
C ILE A 101 -6.15 -3.60 -10.23
N LEU A 102 -6.05 -4.80 -9.65
CA LEU A 102 -6.31 -5.02 -8.22
C LEU A 102 -5.32 -4.25 -7.33
N VAL A 103 -4.02 -4.31 -7.62
CA VAL A 103 -2.98 -3.61 -6.85
C VAL A 103 -3.15 -2.09 -6.95
N SER A 104 -3.47 -1.58 -8.14
CA SER A 104 -3.66 -0.16 -8.35
C SER A 104 -4.87 0.42 -7.60
N ALA A 105 -5.92 -0.38 -7.43
CA ALA A 105 -7.13 -0.04 -6.69
C ALA A 105 -7.01 -0.21 -5.16
N MET A 106 -5.88 -0.70 -4.65
CA MET A 106 -5.71 -0.95 -3.21
C MET A 106 -5.87 0.33 -2.38
N PRO A 107 -6.36 0.19 -1.14
CA PRO A 107 -6.47 1.30 -0.20
C PRO A 107 -5.10 1.88 0.17
N SER A 108 -5.12 3.03 0.84
CA SER A 108 -3.89 3.75 1.19
C SER A 108 -3.09 3.00 2.26
N ALA A 109 -1.76 3.10 2.19
CA ALA A 109 -0.86 2.43 3.13
C ALA A 109 -0.66 3.25 4.41
N VAL A 110 -0.51 2.58 5.56
CA VAL A 110 -0.21 3.21 6.86
C VAL A 110 1.04 4.07 6.83
N ASN A 111 2.03 3.68 6.02
CA ASN A 111 3.28 4.43 5.88
C ASN A 111 3.08 5.87 5.37
N ALA A 112 1.93 6.17 4.73
CA ALA A 112 1.58 7.53 4.36
C ALA A 112 1.45 8.46 5.57
N VAL A 113 0.97 7.95 6.72
CA VAL A 113 0.89 8.70 7.98
C VAL A 113 2.29 9.04 8.48
N VAL A 114 3.19 8.05 8.51
CA VAL A 114 4.59 8.25 8.92
C VAL A 114 5.27 9.31 8.06
N PHE A 115 5.08 9.25 6.74
CA PHE A 115 5.62 10.28 5.83
C PHE A 115 4.98 11.65 6.04
N ALA A 116 3.68 11.72 6.37
CA ALA A 116 3.04 12.99 6.70
C ALA A 116 3.65 13.61 7.95
N THR A 117 3.91 12.82 8.99
CA THR A 117 4.59 13.24 10.22
C THR A 117 6.01 13.73 9.94
N GLU A 118 6.80 12.94 9.19
CA GLU A 118 8.18 13.31 8.84
C GLU A 118 8.26 14.56 7.94
N ALA A 119 7.25 14.79 7.12
CA ALA A 119 7.16 15.94 6.22
C ALA A 119 6.43 17.16 6.84
N HIS A 120 6.02 17.09 8.10
CA HIS A 120 5.24 18.12 8.80
C HIS A 120 3.96 18.54 8.05
N LEU A 121 3.25 17.56 7.50
CA LEU A 121 1.95 17.72 6.83
C LEU A 121 0.80 17.52 7.82
N ASP A 122 -0.44 17.60 7.33
CA ASP A 122 -1.65 17.33 8.12
C ASP A 122 -1.80 15.81 8.39
N GLU A 123 -1.18 15.36 9.48
CA GLU A 123 -1.18 13.97 9.93
C GLU A 123 -2.60 13.45 10.22
N ASP A 124 -3.45 14.30 10.81
CA ASP A 124 -4.83 13.97 11.17
C ASP A 124 -5.67 13.69 9.91
N LEU A 125 -5.52 14.51 8.86
CA LEU A 125 -6.18 14.31 7.58
C LEU A 125 -5.68 13.04 6.89
N VAL A 126 -4.36 12.81 6.87
CA VAL A 126 -3.79 11.61 6.22
C VAL A 126 -4.20 10.34 6.95
N ALA A 127 -4.17 10.33 8.28
CA ALA A 127 -4.66 9.22 9.10
C ALA A 127 -6.15 8.94 8.82
N SER A 128 -6.96 10.01 8.70
CA SER A 128 -8.38 9.90 8.33
C SER A 128 -8.59 9.28 6.94
N ILE A 129 -7.80 9.69 5.94
CA ILE A 129 -7.83 9.11 4.59
C ILE A 129 -7.47 7.61 4.64
N VAL A 130 -6.38 7.26 5.33
CA VAL A 130 -5.94 5.86 5.43
C VAL A 130 -7.01 5.01 6.12
N ALA A 131 -7.53 5.47 7.26
CA ALA A 131 -8.58 4.78 8.01
C ALA A 131 -9.85 4.56 7.18
N LEU A 132 -10.36 5.61 6.52
CA LEU A 132 -11.55 5.51 5.67
C LEU A 132 -11.31 4.57 4.47
N SER A 133 -10.15 4.66 3.82
CA SER A 133 -9.81 3.76 2.71
C SER A 133 -9.74 2.31 3.16
N LEU A 134 -9.26 2.05 4.38
CA LEU A 134 -9.21 0.71 4.95
C LEU A 134 -10.62 0.18 5.26
N CYS A 135 -11.50 1.00 5.84
CA CYS A 135 -12.90 0.63 6.06
C CYS A 135 -13.61 0.29 4.74
N ILE A 136 -13.41 1.11 3.71
CA ILE A 136 -13.95 0.85 2.36
C ILE A 136 -13.34 -0.42 1.78
N GLY A 137 -12.03 -0.62 1.91
CA GLY A 137 -11.34 -1.84 1.48
C GLY A 137 -11.94 -3.10 2.14
N ILE A 138 -12.19 -3.06 3.44
CA ILE A 138 -12.85 -4.15 4.18
C ILE A 138 -14.26 -4.38 3.65
N ALA A 139 -15.02 -3.32 3.37
CA ALA A 139 -16.34 -3.44 2.78
C ALA A 139 -16.29 -4.05 1.37
N VAL A 140 -15.23 -3.80 0.59
CA VAL A 140 -15.06 -4.31 -0.78
C VAL A 140 -14.58 -5.78 -0.81
N LEU A 141 -13.89 -6.27 0.22
CA LEU A 141 -13.38 -7.66 0.32
C LEU A 141 -14.36 -8.76 -0.14
N PRO A 142 -15.63 -8.81 0.32
CA PRO A 142 -16.56 -9.87 -0.09
C PRO A 142 -16.85 -9.89 -1.60
N TRP A 143 -16.71 -8.77 -2.30
CA TRP A 143 -16.90 -8.68 -3.75
C TRP A 143 -15.63 -9.00 -4.55
N LEU A 144 -14.47 -9.03 -3.91
CA LEU A 144 -13.18 -9.22 -4.57
C LEU A 144 -13.07 -10.53 -5.38
N PRO A 145 -13.56 -11.70 -4.90
CA PRO A 145 -13.50 -12.94 -5.68
C PRO A 145 -14.31 -12.87 -6.98
N ARG A 146 -15.46 -12.18 -6.96
CA ARG A 146 -16.28 -11.99 -8.16
C ARG A 146 -15.60 -11.05 -9.15
N LEU A 147 -14.99 -9.99 -8.62
CA LEU A 147 -14.21 -9.04 -9.42
C LEU A 147 -13.00 -9.71 -10.07
N SER A 148 -12.26 -10.56 -9.35
CA SER A 148 -11.11 -11.26 -9.91
C SER A 148 -11.50 -12.23 -11.02
N LEU A 149 -12.62 -12.94 -10.87
CA LEU A 149 -13.14 -13.82 -11.92
C LEU A 149 -13.55 -13.03 -13.17
N PHE A 150 -14.21 -11.88 -13.00
CA PHE A 150 -14.55 -10.98 -14.11
C PHE A 150 -13.32 -10.42 -14.81
N LEU A 151 -12.24 -10.10 -14.08
CA LEU A 151 -11.00 -9.57 -14.66
C LEU A 151 -10.14 -10.63 -15.34
N LEU A 152 -10.32 -11.91 -15.01
CA LEU A 152 -9.61 -13.04 -15.61
C LEU A 152 -10.35 -13.65 -16.82
N GLY A 153 -11.67 -13.48 -16.88
CA GLY A 153 -12.50 -13.80 -18.06
C GLY A 153 -12.22 -12.88 -19.25
#